data_AF-A0AAI8BUV6-F1
#
_entry.id   AF-A0AAI8BUV6-F1
#
_cell.length_a   1.000
_cell.length_b   1.000
_cell.length_c   1.000
_cell.angle_alpha   90.00
_cell.angle_beta   90.00
_cell.angle_gamma   90.00
#
_symmetry.space_group_name_H-M   'P 1'
#
loop_
_entity.id
_entity.type
_entity.pdbx_description
1 polymer ?
#
loop_
_entity_poly.entity_id
_entity_poly.type
_entity_poly.pdbx_seq_one_letter_code
_entity_poly.pdbx_strand_id
1 'polypeptide(L)'
;MKNRILPLIFVFFLTFGYAQKEIYYPEYNYQNLKDGTYEIKSFSKEFFKKELPIIKPNIDTLNPKEYPNFLNPYNKEIVLFKNHDLTELKPVGKLTELTQVRVDSIIYKYKFKDLTNCVWNRILIDDKYYYTDADIHDFSISKDLNKLNQKLKIIGQNDGYDGVYHVGYPEYFFMIFTDNENKVIYKTKVLDFYLNDEFAMEEDILNLKWNEKNNSYEITLIGTEQKIKVSWNGKTSEIKKL
;
A
#
# COMPACT_ATOMS: atom_id res chain seq x y z
N MET A 1 -53.38 10.22 -17.70
CA MET A 1 -52.03 10.36 -17.12
C MET A 1 -51.42 8.96 -16.98
N LYS A 2 -50.57 8.53 -17.92
CA LYS A 2 -49.94 7.20 -17.92
C LYS A 2 -48.47 7.34 -17.52
N ASN A 3 -48.16 6.79 -16.35
CA ASN A 3 -46.90 6.20 -15.88
C ASN A 3 -45.59 6.76 -16.48
N ARG A 4 -45.02 7.77 -15.83
CA ARG A 4 -43.59 8.08 -15.87
C ARG A 4 -42.92 7.48 -14.62
N ILE A 5 -42.63 6.18 -14.64
CA ILE A 5 -41.74 5.55 -13.65
C ILE A 5 -40.85 4.57 -14.42
N LEU A 6 -40.01 5.08 -15.32
CA LEU A 6 -38.99 4.30 -16.01
C LEU A 6 -37.83 5.21 -16.43
N PRO A 7 -37.16 5.86 -15.45
CA PRO A 7 -35.70 5.86 -15.55
C PRO A 7 -34.97 5.69 -14.20
N LEU A 8 -35.67 5.43 -13.09
CA LEU A 8 -34.99 5.38 -11.78
C LEU A 8 -34.36 4.01 -11.43
N ILE A 9 -34.71 2.94 -12.15
CA ILE A 9 -34.21 1.59 -11.86
C ILE A 9 -32.87 1.29 -12.58
N PHE A 10 -32.51 2.07 -13.60
CA PHE A 10 -31.23 1.88 -14.32
C PHE A 10 -30.02 2.59 -13.69
N VAL A 11 -30.26 3.48 -12.72
CA VAL A 11 -29.16 4.15 -11.98
C VAL A 11 -28.69 3.33 -10.78
N PHE A 12 -29.48 2.36 -10.31
CA PHE A 12 -29.12 1.51 -9.17
C PHE A 12 -28.23 0.30 -9.53
N PHE A 13 -27.99 0.01 -10.81
CA PHE A 13 -27.17 -1.14 -11.25
C PHE A 13 -25.75 -0.79 -11.71
N LEU A 14 -25.36 0.50 -11.72
CA LEU A 14 -24.00 0.93 -12.07
C LEU A 14 -23.14 1.29 -10.86
N THR A 15 -23.66 1.12 -9.64
CA THR A 15 -22.89 1.21 -8.40
C THR A 15 -22.66 -0.17 -7.80
N PHE A 16 -22.25 -1.16 -8.60
CA PHE A 16 -21.34 -2.17 -8.06
C PHE A 16 -19.98 -1.49 -7.91
N GLY A 17 -19.90 -0.63 -6.88
CA GLY A 17 -18.63 -0.11 -6.41
C GLY A 17 -17.72 -1.29 -6.12
N TYR A 18 -16.46 -1.15 -6.51
CA TYR A 18 -15.37 -2.09 -6.32
C TYR A 18 -15.11 -2.36 -4.82
N ALA A 19 -16.05 -3.03 -4.15
CA ALA A 19 -15.90 -3.43 -2.77
C ALA A 19 -14.92 -4.61 -2.72
N GLN A 20 -13.82 -4.41 -2.00
CA GLN A 20 -12.88 -5.45 -1.65
C GLN A 20 -13.63 -6.59 -0.96
N LYS A 21 -13.45 -7.83 -1.45
CA LYS A 21 -14.18 -8.98 -0.90
C LYS A 21 -13.43 -9.56 0.31
N GLU A 22 -14.03 -9.51 1.48
CA GLU A 22 -13.50 -10.18 2.67
C GLU A 22 -14.06 -11.62 2.76
N ILE A 23 -13.18 -12.58 3.09
CA ILE A 23 -13.48 -14.00 3.23
C ILE A 23 -12.96 -14.49 4.58
N TYR A 24 -13.85 -15.00 5.42
CA TYR A 24 -13.51 -15.52 6.75
C TYR A 24 -13.64 -17.04 6.79
N TYR A 25 -12.55 -17.71 7.14
CA TYR A 25 -12.54 -19.16 7.38
C TYR A 25 -13.06 -19.47 8.79
N PRO A 26 -13.67 -20.63 9.03
CA PRO A 26 -14.21 -21.01 10.34
C PRO A 26 -13.20 -20.91 11.50
N GLU A 27 -11.92 -21.12 11.21
CA GLU A 27 -10.81 -21.05 12.17
C GLU A 27 -10.40 -19.60 12.50
N TYR A 28 -10.88 -18.60 11.76
CA TYR A 28 -10.68 -17.20 12.07
C TYR A 28 -11.75 -16.73 13.05
N ASN A 29 -11.38 -16.68 14.33
CA ASN A 29 -12.26 -16.21 15.40
C ASN A 29 -11.44 -15.46 16.46
N TYR A 30 -11.93 -14.29 16.87
CA TYR A 30 -11.35 -13.49 17.96
C TYR A 30 -11.31 -14.22 19.32
N GLN A 31 -12.14 -15.24 19.52
CA GLN A 31 -12.23 -16.05 20.74
C GLN A 31 -11.45 -17.36 20.65
N ASN A 32 -11.15 -17.87 19.45
CA ASN A 32 -10.48 -19.16 19.25
C ASN A 32 -9.04 -18.95 18.75
N LEU A 33 -8.19 -18.42 19.63
CA LEU A 33 -6.82 -18.04 19.31
C LEU A 33 -5.87 -19.24 19.37
N LYS A 34 -5.03 -19.39 18.34
CA LYS A 34 -3.99 -20.41 18.28
C LYS A 34 -2.75 -20.03 19.09
N ASP A 35 -2.05 -21.01 19.64
CA ASP A 35 -0.73 -20.80 20.26
C ASP A 35 0.35 -20.54 19.21
N GLY A 36 1.31 -19.65 19.52
CA GLY A 36 2.45 -19.31 18.67
C GLY A 36 2.34 -17.93 18.01
N THR A 37 3.09 -17.75 16.93
CA THR A 37 3.24 -16.51 16.15
C THR A 37 3.11 -16.84 14.67
N TYR A 38 2.39 -16.01 13.92
CA TYR A 38 2.34 -16.14 12.46
C TYR A 38 3.64 -15.63 11.83
N GLU A 39 4.32 -16.50 11.08
CA GLU A 39 5.42 -16.10 10.21
C GLU A 39 4.90 -15.85 8.79
N ILE A 40 5.08 -14.62 8.31
CA ILE A 40 4.70 -14.21 6.95
C ILE A 40 5.49 -15.04 5.93
N LYS A 41 4.76 -15.79 5.11
CA LYS A 41 5.31 -16.74 4.13
C LYS A 41 5.93 -16.03 2.94
N SER A 42 5.40 -14.88 2.55
CA SER A 42 5.96 -14.04 1.48
C SER A 42 7.38 -13.54 1.77
N PHE A 43 7.79 -13.55 3.04
CA PHE A 43 9.15 -13.20 3.48
C PHE A 43 10.01 -14.41 3.89
N SER A 44 9.55 -15.64 3.64
CA SER A 44 10.26 -16.85 4.05
C SER A 44 11.56 -17.04 3.25
N LYS A 45 12.65 -17.24 3.99
CA LYS A 45 13.97 -17.60 3.42
C LYS A 45 13.94 -18.88 2.60
N GLU A 46 13.02 -19.80 2.88
CA GLU A 46 12.85 -21.03 2.10
C GLU A 46 12.47 -20.73 0.65
N PHE A 47 11.53 -19.81 0.44
CA PHE A 47 11.06 -19.47 -0.90
C PHE A 47 12.02 -18.54 -1.63
N PHE A 48 12.79 -17.70 -0.92
CA PHE A 48 13.82 -16.87 -1.55
C PHE A 48 14.93 -17.68 -2.21
N LYS A 49 15.23 -18.89 -1.73
CA LYS A 49 16.23 -19.79 -2.33
C LYS A 49 15.75 -20.41 -3.66
N LYS A 50 14.46 -20.34 -3.98
CA LYS A 50 13.92 -20.87 -5.24
C LYS A 50 14.21 -19.88 -6.37
N GLU A 51 14.62 -20.40 -7.51
CA GLU A 51 14.68 -19.63 -8.75
C GLU A 51 13.25 -19.36 -9.22
N LEU A 52 12.83 -18.11 -9.08
CA LEU A 52 11.49 -17.63 -9.43
C LEU A 52 11.64 -16.41 -10.34
N PRO A 53 10.75 -16.22 -11.33
CA PRO A 53 10.78 -15.04 -12.18
C PRO A 53 10.53 -13.77 -11.36
N ILE A 54 11.19 -12.68 -11.74
CA ILE A 54 10.89 -11.36 -11.20
C ILE A 54 9.62 -10.84 -11.88
N ILE A 55 8.63 -10.47 -11.08
CA ILE A 55 7.39 -9.87 -11.56
C ILE A 55 7.67 -8.40 -11.88
N LYS A 56 7.36 -7.99 -13.11
CA LYS A 56 7.55 -6.61 -13.54
C LYS A 56 6.64 -5.70 -12.70
N PRO A 57 7.19 -4.62 -12.10
CA PRO A 57 6.37 -3.66 -11.37
C PRO A 57 5.45 -2.87 -12.29
N ASN A 58 4.21 -2.65 -11.85
CA ASN A 58 3.25 -1.75 -12.48
C ASN A 58 3.35 -0.36 -11.82
N ILE A 59 4.39 0.39 -12.14
CA ILE A 59 4.68 1.67 -11.48
C ILE A 59 5.06 2.82 -12.43
N ASP A 60 5.34 2.55 -13.71
CA ASP A 60 5.80 3.58 -14.66
C ASP A 60 4.80 4.74 -14.83
N THR A 61 3.50 4.44 -14.74
CA THR A 61 2.43 5.42 -14.75
C THR A 61 1.38 5.03 -13.72
N LEU A 62 1.06 5.93 -12.80
CA LEU A 62 0.13 5.60 -11.73
C LEU A 62 -1.31 5.58 -12.26
N ASN A 63 -2.00 4.46 -12.02
CA ASN A 63 -3.41 4.28 -12.32
C ASN A 63 -4.19 3.99 -11.03
N PRO A 64 -4.44 5.00 -10.18
CA PRO A 64 -5.10 4.81 -8.89
C PRO A 64 -6.57 4.35 -9.01
N LYS A 65 -7.18 4.43 -10.19
CA LYS A 65 -8.54 3.92 -10.41
C LYS A 65 -8.56 2.40 -10.48
N GLU A 66 -7.57 1.81 -11.14
CA GLU A 66 -7.49 0.38 -11.36
C GLU A 66 -6.63 -0.31 -10.31
N TYR A 67 -5.53 0.31 -9.91
CA TYR A 67 -4.56 -0.18 -8.93
C TYR A 67 -4.40 0.87 -7.82
N PRO A 68 -5.34 0.96 -6.87
CA PRO A 68 -5.35 2.01 -5.85
C PRO A 68 -4.25 1.82 -4.79
N ASN A 69 -3.80 0.58 -4.57
CA ASN A 69 -2.84 0.22 -3.54
C ASN A 69 -1.42 0.08 -4.11
N PHE A 70 -0.48 -0.09 -3.21
CA PHE A 70 0.95 -0.20 -3.40
C PHE A 70 1.46 -1.41 -2.62
N LEU A 71 2.46 -2.07 -3.17
CA LEU A 71 3.17 -3.14 -2.47
C LEU A 71 4.66 -2.88 -2.64
N ASN A 72 5.33 -2.48 -1.56
CA ASN A 72 6.75 -2.18 -1.57
C ASN A 72 7.50 -3.31 -0.84
N PRO A 73 8.41 -4.01 -1.52
CA PRO A 73 9.31 -4.94 -0.85
C PRO A 73 10.40 -4.21 -0.04
N TYR A 74 10.47 -2.88 -0.11
CA TYR A 74 11.43 -2.01 0.57
C TYR A 74 12.89 -2.32 0.20
N ASN A 75 13.58 -3.10 1.03
CA ASN A 75 14.93 -3.63 0.85
C ASN A 75 14.98 -5.17 0.89
N LYS A 76 13.81 -5.81 0.91
CA LYS A 76 13.60 -7.26 0.88
C LYS A 76 13.10 -7.67 -0.50
N GLU A 77 12.69 -8.93 -0.62
CA GLU A 77 11.88 -9.45 -1.72
C GLU A 77 10.51 -9.86 -1.15
N ILE A 78 9.46 -9.83 -1.95
CA ILE A 78 8.17 -10.42 -1.61
C ILE A 78 7.92 -11.59 -2.57
N VAL A 79 7.80 -12.81 -2.03
CA VAL A 79 7.37 -13.96 -2.83
C VAL A 79 5.87 -13.92 -3.03
N LEU A 80 5.44 -14.06 -4.28
CA LEU A 80 4.03 -14.18 -4.66
C LEU A 80 3.69 -15.64 -4.95
N PHE A 81 2.44 -16.01 -4.67
CA PHE A 81 1.95 -17.39 -4.75
C PHE A 81 0.77 -17.54 -5.72
N LYS A 82 0.61 -18.74 -6.27
CA LYS A 82 -0.54 -19.14 -7.09
C LYS A 82 -1.78 -19.44 -6.25
N ASN A 83 -1.58 -19.81 -4.99
CA ASN A 83 -2.61 -20.19 -4.04
C ASN A 83 -2.26 -19.64 -2.65
N HIS A 84 -3.20 -19.81 -1.73
CA HIS A 84 -3.02 -19.50 -0.31
C HIS A 84 -3.24 -20.75 0.55
N ASP A 85 -3.09 -21.95 -0.02
CA ASP A 85 -3.17 -23.20 0.75
C ASP A 85 -1.86 -23.39 1.52
N LEU A 86 -1.95 -23.30 2.85
CA LEU A 86 -0.79 -23.34 3.74
C LEU A 86 -0.10 -24.70 3.77
N THR A 87 -0.77 -25.76 3.32
CA THR A 87 -0.20 -27.12 3.24
C THR A 87 0.53 -27.37 1.92
N GLU A 88 0.16 -26.65 0.87
CA GLU A 88 0.67 -26.85 -0.49
C GLU A 88 0.91 -25.50 -1.20
N LEU A 89 1.68 -24.61 -0.57
CA LEU A 89 1.99 -23.29 -1.11
C LEU A 89 2.78 -23.40 -2.43
N LYS A 90 2.31 -22.70 -3.46
CA LYS A 90 2.92 -22.68 -4.80
C LYS A 90 3.49 -21.30 -5.12
N PRO A 91 4.77 -21.02 -4.83
CA PRO A 91 5.39 -19.73 -5.19
C PRO A 91 5.55 -19.63 -6.71
N VAL A 92 5.30 -18.45 -7.27
CA VAL A 92 5.28 -18.22 -8.74
C VAL A 92 6.11 -17.05 -9.22
N GLY A 93 6.52 -16.15 -8.33
CA GLY A 93 7.33 -15.00 -8.69
C GLY A 93 7.79 -14.21 -7.49
N LYS A 94 8.67 -13.25 -7.73
CA LYS A 94 9.18 -12.32 -6.72
C LYS A 94 8.93 -10.88 -7.13
N LEU A 95 8.49 -10.05 -6.19
CA LEU A 95 8.55 -8.59 -6.30
C LEU A 95 9.82 -8.09 -5.63
N THR A 96 10.62 -7.33 -6.37
CA THR A 96 11.86 -6.72 -5.90
C THR A 96 11.77 -5.20 -5.85
N GLU A 97 10.70 -4.62 -6.38
CA GLU A 97 10.47 -3.18 -6.42
C GLU A 97 9.01 -2.85 -6.11
N LEU A 98 8.76 -1.58 -5.76
CA LEU A 98 7.41 -1.03 -5.58
C LEU A 98 6.56 -1.25 -6.82
N THR A 99 5.36 -1.80 -6.63
CA THR A 99 4.35 -1.91 -7.68
C THR A 99 3.02 -1.35 -7.19
N GLN A 100 2.18 -0.83 -8.09
CA GLN A 100 0.77 -0.67 -7.77
C GLN A 100 0.05 -2.01 -7.87
N VAL A 101 -0.94 -2.21 -7.01
CA VAL A 101 -1.76 -3.42 -6.95
C VAL A 101 -3.23 -3.07 -6.76
N ARG A 102 -4.11 -4.00 -7.15
CA ARG A 102 -5.51 -4.00 -6.72
C ARG A 102 -5.73 -5.17 -5.78
N VAL A 103 -6.26 -4.93 -4.59
CA VAL A 103 -6.70 -6.03 -3.73
C VAL A 103 -8.10 -6.48 -4.15
N ASP A 104 -8.20 -7.71 -4.66
CA ASP A 104 -9.44 -8.33 -5.11
C ASP A 104 -10.18 -9.00 -3.96
N SER A 105 -9.44 -9.64 -3.05
CA SER A 105 -10.01 -10.26 -1.86
C SER A 105 -9.01 -10.31 -0.71
N ILE A 106 -9.52 -10.17 0.52
CA ILE A 106 -8.80 -10.41 1.78
C ILE A 106 -9.31 -11.72 2.37
N ILE A 107 -8.40 -12.60 2.77
CA ILE A 107 -8.70 -13.97 3.16
C ILE A 107 -8.16 -14.22 4.56
N TYR A 108 -9.07 -14.20 5.53
CA TYR A 108 -8.81 -14.41 6.94
C TYR A 108 -8.83 -15.89 7.28
N LYS A 109 -7.69 -16.44 7.68
CA LYS A 109 -7.54 -17.88 7.96
C LYS A 109 -7.61 -18.23 9.44
N TYR A 110 -6.75 -17.63 10.25
CA TYR A 110 -6.76 -17.81 11.71
C TYR A 110 -5.95 -16.71 12.41
N LYS A 111 -6.12 -16.62 13.73
CA LYS A 111 -5.47 -15.64 14.60
C LYS A 111 -4.72 -16.34 15.74
N PHE A 112 -3.59 -15.79 16.13
CA PHE A 112 -2.78 -16.28 17.24
C PHE A 112 -3.02 -15.50 18.54
N LYS A 113 -2.64 -16.10 19.68
CA LYS A 113 -2.74 -15.50 21.01
C LYS A 113 -1.85 -14.27 21.19
N ASP A 114 -0.74 -14.21 20.46
CA ASP A 114 0.13 -13.03 20.39
C ASP A 114 -0.42 -11.93 19.46
N LEU A 115 -1.68 -12.08 19.03
CA LEU A 115 -2.43 -11.18 18.16
C LEU A 115 -1.97 -11.13 16.69
N THR A 116 -0.95 -11.91 16.31
CA THR A 116 -0.59 -12.03 14.89
C THR A 116 -1.69 -12.74 14.10
N ASN A 117 -1.89 -12.31 12.85
CA ASN A 117 -2.97 -12.78 11.99
C ASN A 117 -2.40 -13.51 10.77
N CYS A 118 -2.99 -14.66 10.43
CA CYS A 118 -2.78 -15.29 9.13
C CYS A 118 -3.85 -14.76 8.16
N VAL A 119 -3.47 -13.77 7.36
CA VAL A 119 -4.34 -13.16 6.35
C VAL A 119 -3.62 -13.13 5.02
N TRP A 120 -4.34 -13.46 3.97
CA TRP A 120 -3.84 -13.53 2.62
C TRP A 120 -4.65 -12.61 1.72
N ASN A 121 -3.97 -11.85 0.87
CA ASN A 121 -4.57 -11.00 -0.13
C ASN A 121 -4.49 -11.69 -1.50
N ARG A 122 -5.61 -11.75 -2.21
CA ARG A 122 -5.61 -11.96 -3.65
C ARG A 122 -5.44 -10.61 -4.31
N ILE A 123 -4.37 -10.43 -5.06
CA ILE A 123 -4.00 -9.16 -5.68
C ILE A 123 -3.89 -9.27 -7.19
N LEU A 124 -4.20 -8.17 -7.88
CA LEU A 124 -3.97 -8.01 -9.30
C LEU A 124 -2.74 -7.12 -9.52
N ILE A 125 -1.82 -7.59 -10.36
CA ILE A 125 -0.68 -6.84 -10.89
C ILE A 125 -0.66 -7.09 -12.39
N ASP A 126 -0.78 -6.03 -13.20
CA ASP A 126 -0.73 -6.12 -14.66
C ASP A 126 -1.65 -7.22 -15.22
N ASP A 127 -2.94 -7.15 -14.87
CA ASP A 127 -3.99 -8.12 -15.23
C ASP A 127 -3.79 -9.58 -14.79
N LYS A 128 -2.79 -9.87 -13.95
CA LYS A 128 -2.53 -11.21 -13.41
C LYS A 128 -2.78 -11.27 -11.91
N TYR A 129 -3.45 -12.35 -11.50
CA TYR A 129 -3.76 -12.60 -10.11
C TYR A 129 -2.65 -13.34 -9.39
N TYR A 130 -2.35 -12.88 -8.18
CA TYR A 130 -1.40 -13.49 -7.26
C TYR A 130 -1.99 -13.53 -5.86
N TYR A 131 -1.40 -14.37 -5.00
CA TYR A 131 -1.66 -14.41 -3.57
C TYR A 131 -0.41 -13.99 -2.81
N THR A 132 -0.61 -13.23 -1.74
CA THR A 132 0.45 -12.80 -0.83
C THR A 132 -0.13 -12.65 0.58
N ASP A 133 0.66 -12.93 1.59
CA ASP A 133 0.40 -12.57 2.98
C ASP A 133 1.30 -11.44 3.48
N ALA A 134 2.08 -10.83 2.57
CA ALA A 134 2.65 -9.52 2.81
C ALA A 134 1.54 -8.48 2.90
N ASP A 135 1.75 -7.51 3.79
CA ASP A 135 0.80 -6.44 4.03
C ASP A 135 0.75 -5.44 2.85
N ILE A 136 -0.44 -4.94 2.56
CA ILE A 136 -0.78 -4.03 1.44
C ILE A 136 -1.54 -2.80 1.99
N HIS A 137 -1.60 -2.66 3.32
CA HIS A 137 -2.23 -1.51 3.96
C HIS A 137 -1.42 -0.25 3.69
N ASP A 138 -2.05 0.66 2.93
CA ASP A 138 -1.45 1.92 2.56
C ASP A 138 -2.31 3.10 3.01
N PHE A 139 -1.68 3.98 3.76
CA PHE A 139 -2.07 5.37 3.88
C PHE A 139 -1.55 6.15 2.66
N SER A 140 -2.35 7.08 2.11
CA SER A 140 -1.86 7.95 1.04
C SER A 140 -2.35 9.39 1.12
N ILE A 141 -1.46 10.34 0.89
CA ILE A 141 -1.75 11.77 0.67
C ILE A 141 -1.35 12.13 -0.76
N SER A 142 -2.18 12.93 -1.44
CA SER A 142 -1.86 13.50 -2.74
C SER A 142 -1.85 15.03 -2.70
N LYS A 143 -0.83 15.64 -3.31
CA LYS A 143 -0.67 17.10 -3.42
C LYS A 143 -0.28 17.52 -4.83
N ASP A 144 -0.88 18.60 -5.31
CA ASP A 144 -0.46 19.25 -6.55
C ASP A 144 0.74 20.17 -6.31
N LEU A 145 1.78 19.97 -7.10
CA LEU A 145 3.00 20.78 -7.11
C LEU A 145 2.92 21.78 -8.29
N ASN A 146 1.96 22.69 -8.22
CA ASN A 146 1.59 23.63 -9.29
C ASN A 146 2.77 24.41 -9.89
N LYS A 147 3.77 24.80 -9.09
CA LYS A 147 4.95 25.54 -9.57
C LYS A 147 5.85 24.71 -10.50
N LEU A 148 5.73 23.38 -10.44
CA LEU A 148 6.50 22.43 -11.25
C LEU A 148 5.65 21.66 -12.25
N ASN A 149 4.32 21.85 -12.28
CA ASN A 149 3.38 21.04 -13.07
C ASN A 149 3.53 19.53 -12.80
N GLN A 150 3.63 19.18 -11.52
CA GLN A 150 3.83 17.83 -11.02
C GLN A 150 2.85 17.52 -9.91
N LYS A 151 2.77 16.25 -9.51
CA LYS A 151 2.03 15.80 -8.33
C LYS A 151 2.95 15.03 -7.40
N LEU A 152 2.67 15.14 -6.11
CA LEU A 152 3.30 14.38 -5.03
C LEU A 152 2.27 13.39 -4.48
N LYS A 153 2.67 12.12 -4.39
CA LYS A 153 2.02 11.13 -3.54
C LYS A 153 2.93 10.76 -2.40
N ILE A 154 2.42 10.82 -1.18
CA ILE A 154 3.08 10.32 0.02
C ILE A 154 2.35 9.05 0.40
N ILE A 155 3.07 7.94 0.45
CA ILE A 155 2.53 6.62 0.78
C ILE A 155 3.15 6.20 2.10
N GLY A 156 2.32 5.84 3.07
CA GLY A 156 2.72 5.19 4.31
C GLY A 156 2.23 3.75 4.28
N GLN A 157 3.12 2.79 4.53
CA GLN A 157 2.78 1.37 4.54
C GLN A 157 2.92 0.79 5.94
N ASN A 158 2.01 -0.10 6.30
CA ASN A 158 2.02 -0.79 7.58
C ASN A 158 2.87 -2.07 7.46
N ASP A 159 3.67 -2.39 8.49
CA ASP A 159 4.00 -3.78 8.79
C ASP A 159 2.98 -4.20 9.88
N GLY A 160 1.90 -4.89 9.48
CA GLY A 160 0.75 -5.16 10.34
C GLY A 160 1.06 -5.52 11.80
N TYR A 161 0.67 -4.63 12.71
CA TYR A 161 0.66 -4.89 14.15
C TYR A 161 -0.45 -4.08 14.82
N ASP A 162 -1.64 -4.67 14.89
CA ASP A 162 -2.60 -4.46 15.96
C ASP A 162 -3.61 -5.62 15.96
N GLY A 163 -4.34 -5.82 17.05
CA GLY A 163 -5.34 -6.88 17.21
C GLY A 163 -6.44 -6.90 16.14
N VAL A 164 -6.48 -5.92 15.24
CA VAL A 164 -7.34 -5.83 14.06
C VAL A 164 -6.44 -5.66 12.83
N TYR A 165 -6.43 -6.64 11.91
CA TYR A 165 -5.57 -6.66 10.71
C TYR A 165 -5.70 -5.39 9.83
N HIS A 166 -6.79 -4.64 9.95
CA HIS A 166 -7.08 -3.42 9.18
C HIS A 166 -6.84 -2.10 9.92
N VAL A 167 -6.41 -2.15 11.19
CA VAL A 167 -6.14 -0.97 11.99
C VAL A 167 -4.67 -1.05 12.38
N GLY A 168 -3.86 -0.16 11.83
CA GLY A 168 -2.43 -0.14 12.08
C GLY A 168 -1.85 1.20 11.63
N TYR A 169 -0.80 1.64 12.31
CA TYR A 169 -0.15 2.90 12.05
C TYR A 169 0.77 2.75 10.84
N PRO A 170 0.76 3.67 9.86
CA PRO A 170 1.75 3.67 8.80
C PRO A 170 3.14 3.82 9.41
N GLU A 171 3.99 2.83 9.17
CA GLU A 171 5.34 2.77 9.75
C GLU A 171 6.39 3.24 8.74
N TYR A 172 6.21 2.91 7.46
CA TYR A 172 7.20 3.16 6.42
C TYR A 172 6.67 4.12 5.36
N PHE A 173 7.27 5.31 5.30
CA PHE A 173 6.84 6.33 4.36
C PHE A 173 7.77 6.43 3.15
N PHE A 174 7.21 6.68 1.98
CA PHE A 174 7.96 7.09 0.79
C PHE A 174 7.14 8.05 -0.07
N MET A 175 7.81 8.74 -0.97
CA MET A 175 7.20 9.72 -1.86
C MET A 175 7.35 9.30 -3.32
N ILE A 176 6.30 9.51 -4.10
CA ILE A 176 6.28 9.37 -5.55
C ILE A 176 5.96 10.73 -6.16
N PHE A 177 6.81 11.19 -7.04
CA PHE A 177 6.63 12.40 -7.84
C PHE A 177 6.22 11.98 -9.25
N THR A 178 5.17 12.60 -9.76
CA THR A 178 4.64 12.33 -11.10
C THR A 178 4.43 13.62 -11.87
N ASP A 179 4.32 13.53 -13.19
CA ASP A 179 3.78 14.63 -13.99
C ASP A 179 2.23 14.69 -13.87
N ASN A 180 1.63 15.61 -14.62
CA ASN A 180 0.18 15.76 -14.63
C ASN A 180 -0.57 14.56 -15.25
N GLU A 181 0.12 13.74 -16.05
CA GLU A 181 -0.38 12.50 -16.67
C GLU A 181 -0.15 11.27 -15.77
N ASN A 182 0.34 11.48 -14.54
CA ASN A 182 0.69 10.45 -13.55
C ASN A 182 1.89 9.57 -13.93
N LYS A 183 2.69 9.95 -14.94
CA LYS A 183 3.94 9.25 -15.23
C LYS A 183 4.92 9.48 -14.09
N VAL A 184 5.52 8.42 -13.58
CA VAL A 184 6.46 8.52 -12.46
C VAL A 184 7.77 9.17 -12.93
N ILE A 185 8.12 10.26 -12.26
CA ILE A 185 9.36 11.02 -12.47
C ILE A 185 10.42 10.55 -11.50
N TYR A 186 10.05 10.41 -10.23
CA TYR A 186 10.96 10.07 -9.16
C TYR A 186 10.22 9.37 -8.02
N LYS A 187 10.90 8.44 -7.37
CA LYS A 187 10.45 7.77 -6.15
C LYS A 187 11.57 7.82 -5.13
N THR A 188 11.27 8.22 -3.90
CA THR A 188 12.25 8.16 -2.82
C THR A 188 12.52 6.71 -2.40
N LYS A 189 13.64 6.49 -1.72
CA LYS A 189 13.73 5.32 -0.82
C LYS A 189 12.71 5.48 0.32
N VAL A 190 12.53 4.42 1.11
CA VAL A 190 11.83 4.54 2.40
C VAL A 190 12.52 5.62 3.22
N LEU A 191 11.71 6.52 3.75
CA LEU A 191 12.13 7.62 4.58
C LEU A 191 12.39 7.10 6.00
N ASP A 192 13.49 7.54 6.61
CA ASP A 192 13.75 7.32 8.03
C ASP A 192 12.86 8.26 8.86
N PHE A 193 11.57 7.91 8.94
CA PHE A 193 10.51 8.71 9.52
C PHE A 193 9.45 7.77 10.11
N TYR A 194 9.03 8.07 11.34
CA TYR A 194 8.00 7.32 12.05
C TYR A 194 6.90 8.28 12.53
N LEU A 195 5.66 8.01 12.15
CA LEU A 195 4.53 8.90 12.46
C LEU A 195 4.09 8.78 13.93
N ASN A 196 3.80 7.55 14.38
CA ASN A 196 3.37 7.18 15.74
C ASN A 196 2.14 7.93 16.31
N ASP A 197 1.21 8.34 15.45
CA ASP A 197 0.00 9.05 15.87
C ASP A 197 -1.20 8.59 15.03
N GLU A 198 -2.20 8.00 15.70
CA GLU A 198 -3.37 7.35 15.10
C GLU A 198 -4.38 8.37 14.59
N PHE A 199 -4.34 9.56 15.20
CA PHE A 199 -5.33 10.60 15.01
C PHE A 199 -4.76 11.78 14.25
N ALA A 200 -3.51 11.69 13.81
CA ALA A 200 -2.85 12.76 13.10
C ALA A 200 -3.55 13.02 11.77
N MET A 201 -4.04 14.24 11.62
CA MET A 201 -4.65 14.69 10.38
C MET A 201 -3.54 15.06 9.38
N GLU A 202 -3.89 15.17 8.11
CA GLU A 202 -2.94 15.57 7.07
C GLU A 202 -2.18 16.86 7.44
N GLU A 203 -2.88 17.83 8.03
CA GLU A 203 -2.33 19.12 8.47
C GLU A 203 -1.32 18.99 9.61
N ASP A 204 -1.45 17.95 10.43
CA ASP A 204 -0.54 17.66 11.55
C ASP A 204 0.75 17.00 11.05
N ILE A 205 0.66 16.23 9.97
CA ILE A 205 1.76 15.38 9.50
C ILE A 205 2.51 15.96 8.30
N LEU A 206 1.93 16.90 7.56
CA LEU A 206 2.48 17.40 6.31
C LEU A 206 2.47 18.93 6.25
N ASN A 207 3.67 19.50 6.15
CA ASN A 207 3.85 20.88 5.72
C ASN A 207 4.48 20.92 4.33
N LEU A 208 3.84 21.62 3.40
CA LEU A 208 4.30 21.79 2.02
C LEU A 208 4.44 23.28 1.72
N LYS A 209 5.67 23.73 1.44
CA LYS A 209 5.94 25.13 1.11
C LYS A 209 6.80 25.27 -0.14
N TRP A 210 6.51 26.27 -0.96
CA TRP A 210 7.41 26.67 -2.03
C TRP A 210 8.52 27.60 -1.51
N ASN A 211 9.76 27.30 -1.84
CA ASN A 211 10.91 28.14 -1.56
C ASN A 211 11.39 28.83 -2.84
N GLU A 212 11.11 30.14 -2.93
CA GLU A 212 11.46 30.98 -4.08
C GLU A 212 12.99 31.12 -4.28
N LYS A 213 13.81 30.96 -3.23
CA LYS A 213 15.26 31.17 -3.33
C LYS A 213 15.96 30.09 -4.12
N ASN A 214 15.49 28.86 -4.01
CA ASN A 214 16.09 27.68 -4.63
C ASN A 214 15.14 27.00 -5.64
N ASN A 215 13.97 27.60 -5.90
CA ASN A 215 12.93 27.08 -6.78
C ASN A 215 12.59 25.62 -6.47
N SER A 216 12.35 25.32 -5.18
CA SER A 216 12.02 23.97 -4.74
C SER A 216 10.82 23.95 -3.79
N TYR A 217 10.10 22.84 -3.80
CA TYR A 217 9.18 22.50 -2.72
C TYR A 217 9.96 21.99 -1.53
N GLU A 218 9.63 22.51 -0.36
CA GLU A 218 10.03 22.01 0.94
C GLU A 218 8.86 21.22 1.52
N ILE A 219 9.01 19.90 1.53
CA ILE A 219 8.03 18.94 2.01
C ILE A 219 8.52 18.47 3.36
N THR A 220 7.80 18.75 4.43
CA THR A 220 8.17 18.31 5.79
C THR A 220 7.12 17.33 6.27
N LEU A 221 7.56 16.11 6.58
CA LEU A 221 6.76 15.16 7.32
C LEU A 221 7.05 15.31 8.81
N ILE A 222 5.99 15.36 9.61
CA ILE A 222 6.03 15.59 11.05
C ILE A 222 5.42 14.36 11.72
N GLY A 223 6.21 13.71 12.58
CA GLY A 223 5.80 12.61 13.42
C GLY A 223 5.98 12.99 14.88
N THR A 224 5.66 12.08 15.80
CA THR A 224 5.67 12.37 17.25
C THR A 224 7.02 12.86 17.75
N GLU A 225 8.12 12.23 17.33
CA GLU A 225 9.47 12.56 17.80
C GLU A 225 10.41 13.02 16.68
N GLN A 226 9.99 12.89 15.42
CA GLN A 226 10.87 13.04 14.27
C GLN A 226 10.26 13.94 13.22
N LYS A 227 11.11 14.70 12.54
CA LYS A 227 10.73 15.48 11.36
C LYS A 227 11.72 15.16 10.25
N ILE A 228 11.18 14.97 9.04
CA ILE A 228 12.00 14.81 7.85
C ILE A 228 11.61 15.87 6.83
N LYS A 229 12.62 16.52 6.27
CA LYS A 229 12.46 17.52 5.22
C LYS A 229 12.98 16.96 3.91
N VAL A 230 12.14 17.00 2.88
CA VAL A 230 12.47 16.69 1.50
C VAL A 230 12.41 17.98 0.69
N SER A 231 13.53 18.34 0.09
CA SER A 231 13.62 19.46 -0.86
C SER A 231 13.54 18.91 -2.29
N TRP A 232 12.55 19.35 -3.06
CA TRP A 232 12.28 18.86 -4.41
C TRP A 232 12.18 20.00 -5.44
N ASN A 233 13.07 20.01 -6.42
CA ASN A 233 13.13 21.05 -7.46
C ASN A 233 12.52 20.59 -8.81
N GLY A 234 11.88 19.43 -8.85
CA GLY A 234 11.32 18.84 -10.07
C GLY A 234 12.20 17.78 -10.73
N LYS A 235 13.45 17.60 -10.28
CA LYS A 235 14.40 16.62 -10.84
C LYS A 235 15.17 15.84 -9.79
N THR A 236 15.63 16.52 -8.74
CA THR A 236 16.46 15.95 -7.69
C THR A 236 15.85 16.20 -6.33
N SER A 237 15.97 15.23 -5.43
CA SER A 237 15.55 15.36 -4.03
C SER A 237 16.75 15.43 -3.09
N GLU A 238 16.69 16.31 -2.11
CA GLU A 238 17.55 16.27 -0.91
C GLU A 238 16.70 15.92 0.30
N ILE A 239 17.12 14.93 1.09
CA ILE A 239 16.39 14.44 2.26
C ILE A 239 17.24 14.72 3.51
N LYS A 240 16.65 15.40 4.50
CA LYS A 240 17.29 15.77 5.76
C LYS A 240 16.40 15.42 6.94
N LYS A 241 16.94 14.71 7.93
CA LYS A 241 16.33 14.57 9.26
C LYS A 241 16.58 15.87 10.04
N LEU A 242 15.53 16.41 10.67
CA LEU A 242 15.58 17.66 11.42
C LEU A 242 15.67 17.42 12.93
#